data_AF-A0A8R2FEG5-F1
#
_entry.id   AF-A0A8R2FEG5-F1
#
_cell.length_a   1.000
_cell.length_b   1.000
_cell.length_c   1.000
_cell.angle_alpha   90.00
_cell.angle_beta   90.00
_cell.angle_gamma   90.00
#
_symmetry.space_group_name_H-M   'P 1'
#
loop_
_entity.id
_entity.type
_entity.pdbx_description
1 polymer ?
#
loop_
_entity_poly.entity_id
_entity_poly.type
_entity_poly.pdbx_seq_one_letter_code
_entity_poly.pdbx_strand_id
1 'polypeptide(L)'
;MLAIKVSTLNDTEKECVLVLDEMFLVEGLVYDISSKSFVGNVTLPEHNGVVNHALVFMLAGISSRWKQTVAYYFTSDSVNGNTFKTIIIEIISKAEALGLKVNSDTSDISYDCAVT
;
A
#
# COMPACT_ATOMS: atom_id res chain seq x y z
N MET A 1 -3.51 -14.23 5.48
CA MET A 1 -4.73 -14.45 4.66
C MET A 1 -4.41 -14.47 3.16
N LEU A 2 -3.59 -13.55 2.64
CA LEU A 2 -3.17 -13.55 1.22
C LEU A 2 -2.52 -14.88 0.78
N ALA A 3 -1.57 -15.43 1.53
CA ALA A 3 -0.91 -16.70 1.18
C ALA A 3 -1.90 -17.88 0.96
N ILE A 4 -2.95 -17.97 1.78
CA ILE A 4 -4.01 -18.99 1.63
C ILE A 4 -4.73 -18.77 0.30
N LYS A 5 -5.08 -17.52 -0.02
CA LYS A 5 -5.72 -17.20 -1.30
C LYS A 5 -4.83 -17.59 -2.48
N VAL A 6 -3.55 -17.21 -2.45
CA VAL A 6 -2.60 -17.51 -3.54
C VAL A 6 -2.45 -19.02 -3.77
N SER A 7 -2.48 -19.83 -2.70
CA SER A 7 -2.43 -21.29 -2.83
C SER A 7 -3.60 -21.92 -3.58
N THR A 8 -4.73 -21.20 -3.69
CA THR A 8 -5.94 -21.65 -4.40
C THR A 8 -6.02 -21.16 -5.85
N LEU A 9 -5.09 -20.28 -6.27
CA LEU A 9 -5.12 -19.65 -7.60
C LEU A 9 -4.36 -20.50 -8.63
N ASN A 10 -4.90 -20.55 -9.84
CA ASN A 10 -4.17 -21.08 -11.00
C ASN A 10 -3.08 -20.09 -11.46
N ASP A 11 -2.14 -20.54 -12.28
CA ASP A 11 -1.00 -19.69 -12.69
C ASP A 11 -1.41 -18.41 -13.42
N THR A 12 -2.45 -18.45 -14.25
CA THR A 12 -3.00 -17.26 -14.90
C THR A 12 -3.64 -16.29 -13.91
N GLU A 13 -4.18 -16.79 -12.79
CA GLU A 13 -4.83 -15.98 -11.75
C GLU A 13 -3.85 -15.35 -10.76
N LYS A 14 -2.58 -15.78 -10.82
CA LYS A 14 -1.47 -15.21 -10.04
C LYS A 14 -0.87 -13.96 -10.69
N GLU A 15 -1.17 -13.70 -11.96
CA GLU A 15 -0.84 -12.44 -12.65
C GLU A 15 -1.65 -11.30 -12.01
N CYS A 16 -0.97 -10.31 -11.45
CA CYS A 16 -1.56 -9.25 -10.66
C CYS A 16 -0.93 -7.88 -10.94
N VAL A 17 -1.67 -6.84 -10.56
CA VAL A 17 -1.27 -5.44 -10.62
C VAL A 17 -1.21 -4.89 -9.20
N LEU A 18 -0.21 -4.05 -8.92
CA LEU A 18 -0.15 -3.26 -7.71
C LEU A 18 -0.92 -1.95 -7.93
N VAL A 19 -1.94 -1.70 -7.11
CA VAL A 19 -2.74 -0.49 -7.17
C VAL A 19 -2.45 0.33 -5.93
N LEU A 20 -2.10 1.60 -6.16
CA LEU A 20 -1.90 2.59 -5.11
C LEU A 20 -3.04 3.62 -5.20
N ASP A 21 -3.60 3.95 -4.04
CA ASP A 21 -4.66 4.94 -3.93
C ASP A 21 -4.43 5.83 -2.70
N GLU A 22 -4.77 7.11 -2.82
CA GLU A 22 -4.62 8.11 -1.77
C GLU A 22 -5.99 8.69 -1.42
N MET A 23 -6.32 8.69 -0.13
CA MET A 23 -7.59 9.20 0.38
C MET A 23 -7.34 10.34 1.36
N PHE A 24 -7.94 11.50 1.09
CA PHE A 24 -7.91 12.63 2.02
C PHE A 24 -8.63 12.28 3.33
N LEU A 25 -8.02 12.66 4.45
CA LEU A 25 -8.53 12.51 5.80
C LEU A 25 -8.71 13.88 6.45
N VAL A 26 -9.77 14.01 7.26
CA VAL A 26 -9.90 15.17 8.15
C VAL A 26 -8.89 15.02 9.28
N GLU A 27 -8.03 16.03 9.44
CA GLU A 27 -7.07 16.09 10.52
C GLU A 27 -7.77 15.97 11.88
N GLY A 28 -7.24 15.08 12.73
CA GLY A 28 -7.80 14.86 14.05
C GLY A 28 -6.90 13.98 14.90
N LEU A 29 -6.60 14.45 16.11
CA LEU A 29 -5.87 13.68 17.11
C LEU A 29 -6.86 13.05 18.09
N VAL A 30 -7.04 11.74 18.00
CA VAL A 30 -7.96 10.98 18.86
C VAL A 30 -7.16 10.04 19.74
N TYR A 31 -7.40 10.07 21.04
CA TYR A 31 -6.83 9.08 21.93
C TYR A 31 -7.62 7.77 21.84
N ASP A 32 -6.97 6.73 21.32
CA ASP A 32 -7.55 5.40 21.28
C ASP A 32 -7.24 4.65 22.58
N ILE A 33 -8.29 4.35 23.34
CA ILE A 33 -8.21 3.67 24.63
C ILE A 33 -7.68 2.24 24.46
N SER A 34 -7.95 1.60 23.31
CA SER A 34 -7.58 0.21 23.07
C SER A 34 -6.08 0.05 22.83
N SER A 35 -5.50 0.89 21.96
CA SER A 35 -4.04 0.95 21.74
C SER A 35 -3.30 1.75 22.81
N LYS A 36 -4.01 2.47 23.70
CA LYS A 36 -3.44 3.41 24.68
C LYS A 36 -2.48 4.42 24.03
N SER A 37 -2.85 4.87 22.83
CA SER A 37 -2.01 5.74 22.02
C SER A 37 -2.85 6.80 21.31
N PHE A 38 -2.20 7.89 20.93
CA PHE A 38 -2.83 8.90 20.10
C PHE A 38 -2.78 8.46 18.63
N VAL A 39 -3.95 8.44 18.00
CA VAL A 39 -4.14 8.20 16.56
C VAL A 39 -4.32 9.55 15.89
N GLY A 40 -3.66 9.75 14.75
CA GLY A 40 -3.66 11.04 14.03
C GLY A 40 -2.26 11.56 13.66
N ASN A 41 -1.21 10.80 13.98
CA ASN A 41 0.17 11.10 13.56
C ASN A 41 0.58 10.26 12.35
N VAL A 42 1.43 10.85 11.50
CA VAL A 42 2.00 10.20 10.31
C VAL A 42 2.68 8.89 10.69
N THR A 43 2.38 7.82 9.95
CA THR A 43 2.97 6.49 10.17
C THR A 43 3.98 6.11 9.10
N LEU A 44 4.18 6.96 8.10
CA LEU A 44 5.18 6.75 7.08
C LEU A 44 6.59 6.86 7.70
N PRO A 45 7.52 5.93 7.39
CA PRO A 45 8.88 5.96 7.93
C PRO A 45 9.56 7.30 7.66
N GLU A 46 10.30 7.82 8.64
CA GLU A 46 11.07 9.08 8.55
C GLU A 46 10.23 10.37 8.41
N HIS A 47 8.90 10.28 8.49
CA HIS A 47 8.01 11.44 8.40
C HIS A 47 7.33 11.70 9.77
N ASN A 48 7.13 12.97 10.09
CA ASN A 48 6.43 13.41 11.30
C ASN A 48 5.40 14.47 10.93
N GLY A 49 4.29 14.51 11.66
CA GLY A 49 3.26 15.52 11.47
C GLY A 49 1.86 14.99 11.75
N VAL A 50 0.89 15.87 11.53
CA VAL A 50 -0.53 15.53 11.56
C VAL A 50 -0.90 14.84 10.26
N VAL A 51 -1.68 13.77 10.37
CA VAL A 51 -2.18 13.02 9.22
C VAL A 51 -3.27 13.81 8.52
N ASN A 52 -3.15 13.91 7.21
CA ASN A 52 -4.20 14.45 6.34
C ASN A 52 -4.49 13.55 5.13
N HIS A 53 -3.69 12.51 4.89
CA HIS A 53 -3.94 11.53 3.82
C HIS A 53 -3.72 10.10 4.32
N ALA A 54 -4.44 9.16 3.72
CA ALA A 54 -4.23 7.73 3.86
C ALA A 54 -3.83 7.14 2.51
N LEU A 55 -2.63 6.59 2.45
CA LEU A 55 -2.08 5.88 1.33
C LEU A 55 -2.35 4.38 1.48
N VAL A 56 -2.95 3.76 0.47
CA VAL A 56 -3.32 2.34 0.49
C VAL A 56 -2.67 1.61 -0.68
N PHE A 57 -2.08 0.45 -0.39
CA PHE A 57 -1.51 -0.46 -1.37
C PHE A 57 -2.38 -1.71 -1.48
N MET A 58 -2.82 -2.04 -2.69
CA MET A 58 -3.65 -3.19 -2.98
C MET A 58 -3.03 -4.03 -4.10
N LEU A 59 -3.03 -5.35 -3.94
CA LEU A 59 -2.79 -6.26 -5.06
C LEU A 59 -4.13 -6.65 -5.67
N ALA A 60 -4.25 -6.59 -6.99
CA ALA A 60 -5.44 -6.97 -7.72
C ALA A 60 -5.13 -7.96 -8.84
N GLY A 61 -5.98 -8.98 -9.01
CA GLY A 61 -5.84 -9.95 -10.09
C GLY A 61 -6.17 -9.35 -11.45
N ILE A 62 -5.38 -9.72 -12.46
CA ILE A 62 -5.59 -9.26 -13.84
C ILE A 62 -6.61 -10.15 -14.55
N SER A 63 -6.45 -11.46 -14.46
CA SER A 63 -7.30 -12.43 -15.18
C SER A 63 -8.58 -12.78 -14.41
N SER A 64 -8.57 -12.69 -13.09
CA SER A 64 -9.70 -12.96 -12.22
C SER A 64 -9.92 -11.83 -11.21
N ARG A 65 -11.18 -11.60 -10.85
CA ARG A 65 -11.56 -10.47 -9.99
C ARG A 65 -11.27 -10.79 -8.53
N TRP A 66 -10.09 -10.41 -8.06
CA TRP A 66 -9.77 -10.36 -6.64
C TRP A 66 -8.95 -9.11 -6.33
N LYS A 67 -9.09 -8.61 -5.10
CA LYS A 67 -8.31 -7.48 -4.58
C LYS A 67 -8.01 -7.72 -3.10
N GLN A 68 -6.79 -7.40 -2.68
CA GLN A 68 -6.36 -7.53 -1.30
C GLN A 68 -5.50 -6.33 -0.93
N THR A 69 -5.90 -5.59 0.09
CA THR A 69 -5.05 -4.58 0.72
C THR A 69 -3.86 -5.27 1.39
N VAL A 70 -2.65 -4.83 1.06
CA VAL A 70 -1.39 -5.40 1.54
C VAL A 70 -0.64 -4.47 2.48
N ALA A 71 -0.81 -3.16 2.33
CA ALA A 71 -0.25 -2.16 3.22
C ALA A 71 -1.10 -0.89 3.22
N TYR A 72 -0.99 -0.12 4.29
CA TYR A 72 -1.52 1.23 4.39
C TYR A 72 -0.58 2.09 5.22
N TYR A 73 -0.50 3.37 4.88
CA TYR A 73 0.30 4.34 5.61
C TYR A 73 -0.48 5.64 5.71
N PHE A 74 -0.40 6.30 6.86
CA PHE A 74 -0.89 7.65 7.02
C PHE A 74 0.22 8.64 6.67
N THR A 75 -0.09 9.58 5.79
CA THR A 75 0.83 10.55 5.22
C THR A 75 0.38 11.99 5.52
N SER A 76 1.33 12.91 5.40
CA SER A 76 1.07 14.36 5.38
C SER A 76 1.27 14.91 3.95
N ASP A 77 1.03 16.20 3.72
CA ASP A 77 1.18 16.85 2.39
C ASP A 77 2.56 16.68 1.73
N SER A 78 3.61 16.40 2.51
CA SER A 78 4.96 16.18 1.98
C SER A 78 5.36 14.74 2.16
N VAL A 79 5.56 14.03 1.05
CA VAL A 79 6.06 12.66 1.08
C VAL A 79 7.29 12.50 0.18
N ASN A 80 8.33 11.85 0.69
CA ASN A 80 9.55 11.57 -0.05
C ASN A 80 9.35 10.38 -1.03
N GLY A 81 9.49 10.64 -2.34
CA GLY A 81 9.43 9.65 -3.42
C GLY A 81 10.30 8.41 -3.20
N ASN A 82 11.48 8.55 -2.58
CA ASN A 82 12.37 7.42 -2.30
C ASN A 82 11.76 6.43 -1.29
N THR A 83 10.93 6.92 -0.36
CA THR A 83 10.26 6.07 0.62
C THR A 83 9.20 5.21 -0.07
N PHE A 84 8.42 5.79 -0.99
CA PHE A 84 7.47 5.04 -1.80
C PHE A 84 8.13 3.94 -2.62
N LYS A 85 9.21 4.28 -3.33
CA LYS A 85 9.95 3.28 -4.14
C LYS A 85 10.39 2.10 -3.29
N THR A 86 10.89 2.36 -2.07
CA THR A 86 11.33 1.31 -1.15
C THR A 86 10.17 0.41 -0.74
N ILE A 87 9.03 1.00 -0.38
CA ILE A 87 7.81 0.26 0.00
C ILE A 87 7.27 -0.58 -1.16
N ILE A 88 7.23 -0.01 -2.38
CA ILE A 88 6.76 -0.70 -3.58
C ILE A 88 7.64 -1.93 -3.86
N ILE A 89 8.96 -1.77 -3.87
CA ILE A 89 9.91 -2.87 -4.10
C ILE A 89 9.75 -3.96 -3.03
N GLU A 90 9.57 -3.58 -1.76
CA GLU A 90 9.35 -4.54 -0.68
C GLU A 90 8.04 -5.34 -0.86
N ILE A 91 6.96 -4.66 -1.26
CA ILE A 91 5.67 -5.30 -1.53
C ILE A 91 5.79 -6.28 -2.70
N ILE A 92 6.41 -5.87 -3.81
CA ILE A 92 6.63 -6.73 -4.98
C ILE A 92 7.45 -7.96 -4.57
N SER A 93 8.57 -7.76 -3.87
CA SER A 93 9.44 -8.85 -3.43
C SER A 93 8.68 -9.87 -2.55
N LYS A 94 7.83 -9.39 -1.63
CA LYS A 94 6.99 -10.25 -0.78
C LYS A 94 5.89 -10.94 -1.58
N ALA A 95 5.29 -10.28 -2.56
CA ALA A 95 4.25 -10.87 -3.41
C ALA A 95 4.83 -11.98 -4.29
N GLU A 96 6.00 -11.76 -4.89
CA GLU A 96 6.71 -12.75 -5.70
C GLU A 96 7.17 -13.95 -4.87
N ALA A 97 7.65 -13.73 -3.64
CA ALA A 97 7.97 -14.81 -2.72
C ALA A 97 6.76 -15.69 -2.36
N LEU A 98 5.53 -15.17 -2.47
CA LEU A 98 4.28 -15.93 -2.30
C LEU A 98 3.84 -16.65 -3.59
N GLY A 99 4.49 -16.39 -4.72
CA GLY A 99 4.17 -16.97 -6.03
C GLY A 99 3.25 -16.12 -6.90
N LEU A 100 2.95 -14.88 -6.50
CA LEU A 100 2.27 -13.92 -7.38
C LEU A 100 3.26 -13.36 -8.41
N LYS A 101 2.73 -12.87 -9.54
CA LYS A 101 3.53 -12.17 -10.56
C LYS A 101 2.97 -10.78 -10.72
N VAL A 102 3.75 -9.77 -10.35
CA VAL A 102 3.33 -8.37 -10.44
C VAL A 102 3.76 -7.83 -11.80
N ASN A 103 2.82 -7.60 -12.70
CA ASN A 103 3.11 -7.20 -14.09
C ASN A 103 3.18 -5.68 -14.28
N SER A 104 2.50 -4.94 -13.40
CA SER A 104 2.46 -3.49 -13.43
C SER A 104 2.07 -2.93 -12.07
N ASP A 105 2.35 -1.64 -11.88
CA ASP A 105 1.79 -0.79 -10.85
C ASP A 105 0.96 0.34 -11.48
N THR A 106 -0.05 0.83 -10.76
CA THR A 106 -0.88 1.96 -11.19
C THR A 106 -1.25 2.81 -9.99
N SER A 107 -1.29 4.11 -10.20
CA SER A 107 -1.39 5.07 -9.12
C SER A 107 -1.98 6.39 -9.63
N ASP A 108 -3.00 6.94 -8.97
CA ASP A 108 -3.59 8.26 -9.28
C ASP A 108 -2.88 9.42 -8.55
N ILE A 109 -1.65 9.15 -8.11
CA ILE A 109 -0.88 9.93 -7.16
C ILE A 109 0.23 10.62 -7.94
N SER A 110 0.23 11.95 -7.90
CA SER A 110 1.14 12.81 -8.68
C SER A 110 2.51 12.92 -8.01
N TYR A 111 3.22 11.81 -7.81
CA TYR A 111 4.64 11.84 -7.46
C TYR A 111 5.47 11.29 -8.62
N ASP A 112 6.58 11.95 -8.91
CA ASP A 112 7.56 11.54 -9.92
C ASP A 112 8.28 10.26 -9.44
N CYS A 113 7.66 9.11 -9.67
CA CYS A 113 8.22 7.79 -9.36
C CYS A 113 8.37 7.01 -10.65
N ALA A 114 9.35 7.38 -11.48
CA ALA A 114 9.81 6.53 -12.57
C ALA A 114 10.45 5.26 -11.97
N VAL A 115 9.70 4.16 -11.92
CA VAL A 115 10.28 2.83 -11.73
C VAL A 115 10.94 2.46 -13.06
N THR A 116 12.24 2.76 -13.17
CA THR A 116 13.13 2.25 -14.23
C THR A 116 13.81 0.98 -13.76
#